data_AF-A0A2M4BVJ6-F1
#
_entry.id   AF-A0A2M4BVJ6-F1
#
_cell.length_a   1.000
_cell.length_b   1.000
_cell.length_c   1.000
_cell.angle_alpha   90.00
_cell.angle_beta   90.00
_cell.angle_gamma   90.00
#
_symmetry.space_group_name_H-M   'P 1'
#
loop_
_entity.id
_entity.type
_entity.pdbx_description
1 polymer ?
#
loop_
_entity_poly.entity_id
_entity_poly.type
_entity_poly.pdbx_seq_one_letter_code
_entity_poly.pdbx_strand_id
1 'polypeptide(L)'
;MSAWSGVAGCRCVLLLFVVACTLPSGIESIPSRRQCFIARDELSSLIELLNNMEEPYDNSGSEDFDTLEDDANTLSCSNKLEKIRKSVKQLHQNYQNLKEIRENDPISEYRIVKYRYESKLRDLNQTLSELVPQVSNQNLTALNQLRRKVKEVELKLAKSVRSLQSQREQTALALSETVIQKIRIGSLDPAIAEFKNLALRSEDPFRIIVPKVYRGADNEADRMIKFLEKVDFNDRPIGGYEVLVDRMITDDKLRGDNAVRILKGIQAIIMARVGGQHERAVALLKRFRVNAH
;
A
#
# COMPACT_ATOMS: atom_id res chain seq x y z
N MET A 1 -78.61 52.50 18.32
CA MET A 1 -79.35 52.21 19.56
C MET A 1 -79.21 50.74 19.88
N SER A 2 -78.73 50.45 21.10
CA SER A 2 -78.92 49.25 21.92
C SER A 2 -78.91 47.86 21.27
N ALA A 3 -77.89 47.09 21.68
CA ALA A 3 -77.92 45.72 22.22
C ALA A 3 -79.21 44.89 22.09
N TRP A 4 -79.06 43.58 21.93
CA TRP A 4 -79.46 42.60 22.96
C TRP A 4 -78.75 41.25 22.76
N SER A 5 -78.48 40.65 23.92
CA SER A 5 -77.68 39.48 24.27
C SER A 5 -78.42 38.15 24.13
N GLY A 6 -77.68 37.04 23.99
CA GLY A 6 -78.22 35.70 24.25
C GLY A 6 -77.24 34.55 24.03
N VAL A 7 -76.66 34.06 25.13
CA VAL A 7 -76.11 32.69 25.32
C VAL A 7 -74.77 32.38 24.63
N ALA A 8 -73.69 32.95 25.19
CA ALA A 8 -72.35 32.37 25.16
C ALA A 8 -72.10 31.69 26.52
N GLY A 9 -72.18 30.37 26.56
CA GLY A 9 -71.90 29.61 27.77
C GLY A 9 -71.86 28.12 27.49
N CYS A 10 -70.75 27.49 27.85
CA CYS A 10 -70.63 26.03 28.05
C CYS A 10 -70.25 25.11 26.86
N ARG A 11 -69.55 25.56 25.80
CA ARG A 11 -68.93 24.61 24.83
C ARG A 11 -67.48 24.84 24.40
N CYS A 12 -66.82 25.93 24.77
CA CYS A 12 -65.41 26.17 24.37
C CYS A 12 -64.35 25.87 25.45
N VAL A 13 -64.73 25.49 26.68
CA VAL A 13 -63.75 25.21 27.76
C VAL A 13 -63.26 23.75 27.76
N LEU A 14 -63.94 22.83 27.06
CA LEU A 14 -63.52 21.43 26.98
C LEU A 14 -62.61 21.09 25.78
N LEU A 15 -62.35 22.03 24.87
CA LEU A 15 -61.45 21.80 23.73
C LEU A 15 -60.03 22.35 23.93
N LEU A 16 -59.77 23.13 24.99
CA LEU A 16 -58.42 23.64 25.31
C LEU A 16 -57.64 22.76 26.29
N PHE A 17 -58.24 21.72 26.88
CA PHE A 17 -57.54 20.78 27.77
C PHE A 17 -57.09 19.47 27.10
N VAL A 18 -57.45 19.22 25.84
CA VAL A 18 -57.01 18.02 25.10
C VAL A 18 -55.81 18.31 24.19
N VAL A 19 -55.46 19.59 23.95
CA VAL A 19 -54.30 19.96 23.12
C VAL A 19 -52.99 20.09 23.93
N ALA A 20 -53.04 19.94 25.25
CA ALA A 20 -51.86 20.07 26.12
C ALA A 20 -51.12 18.74 26.45
N CYS A 21 -51.58 17.58 25.97
CA CYS A 21 -50.98 16.29 26.37
C CYS A 21 -50.59 15.33 25.23
N THR A 22 -50.48 15.79 23.99
CA THR A 22 -49.82 15.01 22.91
C THR A 22 -48.87 15.87 22.07
N LEU A 23 -48.06 16.69 22.74
CA LEU A 23 -46.74 17.02 22.20
C LEU A 23 -45.85 15.81 22.47
N PRO A 24 -45.25 15.17 21.45
CA PRO A 24 -44.14 14.27 21.70
C PRO A 24 -43.04 15.12 22.33
N SER A 25 -42.89 14.99 23.65
CA SER A 25 -41.68 15.33 24.39
C SER A 25 -40.56 14.44 23.85
N GLY A 26 -40.00 14.88 22.74
CA GLY A 26 -39.06 14.13 21.93
C GLY A 26 -38.30 15.05 21.00
N ILE A 27 -37.88 16.21 21.52
CA ILE A 27 -36.55 16.68 21.11
C ILE A 27 -35.62 15.64 21.73
N GLU A 28 -35.35 14.56 20.99
CA GLU A 28 -34.08 13.89 21.13
C GLU A 28 -33.07 15.03 21.07
N SER A 29 -32.53 15.38 22.24
CA SER A 29 -31.29 16.10 22.30
C SER A 29 -30.36 15.28 21.42
N ILE A 30 -30.05 15.79 20.23
CA ILE A 30 -28.87 15.36 19.47
C ILE A 30 -27.80 15.30 20.56
N PRO A 31 -27.24 14.12 20.90
CA PRO A 31 -26.29 14.04 22.00
C PRO A 31 -25.27 15.11 21.67
N SER A 32 -25.10 16.08 22.57
CA SER A 32 -24.14 17.15 22.31
C SER A 32 -22.85 16.42 22.02
N ARG A 33 -22.37 16.48 20.76
CA ARG A 33 -21.07 15.93 20.42
C ARG A 33 -20.14 16.74 21.29
N ARG A 34 -19.74 16.19 22.44
CA ARG A 34 -18.93 16.87 23.45
C ARG A 34 -17.66 17.26 22.71
N GLN A 35 -17.57 18.54 22.41
CA GLN A 35 -16.46 19.10 21.65
C GLN A 35 -15.24 19.07 22.55
N CYS A 36 -14.18 18.47 22.04
CA CYS A 36 -12.93 18.35 22.73
C CYS A 36 -12.06 19.58 22.51
N PHE A 37 -11.40 20.03 23.58
CA PHE A 37 -10.41 21.08 23.53
C PHE A 37 -9.01 20.48 23.47
N ILE A 38 -8.25 20.92 22.48
CA ILE A 38 -6.85 20.56 22.25
C ILE A 38 -6.01 21.76 22.64
N ALA A 39 -4.92 21.54 23.37
CA ALA A 39 -3.98 22.61 23.71
C ALA A 39 -3.22 23.05 22.45
N ARG A 40 -3.14 24.36 22.23
CA ARG A 40 -2.69 24.95 20.96
C ARG A 40 -1.19 24.71 20.69
N ASP A 41 -0.42 24.57 21.75
CA ASP A 41 0.99 24.21 21.82
C ASP A 41 1.25 22.76 21.39
N GLU A 42 0.43 21.79 21.82
CA GLU A 42 0.56 20.39 21.39
C GLU A 42 0.40 20.24 19.87
N LEU A 43 -0.58 20.96 19.31
CA LEU A 43 -0.86 20.92 17.89
C LEU A 43 0.22 21.67 17.08
N SER A 44 0.77 22.75 17.64
CA SER A 44 1.89 23.46 17.03
C SER A 44 3.17 22.62 17.00
N SER A 45 3.47 21.89 18.09
CA SER A 45 4.58 20.92 18.18
C SER A 45 4.45 19.81 17.12
N LEU A 46 3.24 19.29 16.88
CA LEU A 46 2.94 18.31 15.84
C LEU A 46 3.17 18.86 14.43
N ILE A 47 2.79 20.12 14.18
CA ILE A 47 3.03 20.80 12.91
C ILE A 47 4.53 21.02 12.69
N GLU A 48 5.27 21.43 13.72
CA GLU A 48 6.71 21.63 13.67
C GLU A 48 7.46 20.32 13.36
N LEU A 49 7.06 19.21 13.98
CA LEU A 49 7.64 17.89 13.72
C LEU A 49 7.39 17.44 12.27
N LEU A 50 6.25 17.81 11.68
CA LEU A 50 5.97 17.59 10.26
C LEU A 50 6.72 18.56 9.32
N ASN A 51 7.04 19.76 9.79
CA ASN A 51 7.82 20.74 9.01
C ASN A 51 9.28 20.29 8.87
N ASN A 52 9.83 19.64 9.90
CA ASN A 52 11.25 19.23 9.95
C ASN A 52 11.48 17.80 9.46
N MET A 53 10.53 17.21 8.72
CA MET A 53 10.64 15.84 8.20
C MET A 53 11.80 15.59 7.23
N GLU A 54 12.41 16.65 6.69
CA GLU A 54 13.60 16.53 5.84
C GLU A 54 14.89 16.30 6.63
N GLU A 55 14.94 16.72 7.90
CA GLU A 55 16.10 16.57 8.78
C GLU A 55 16.15 15.18 9.44
N PRO A 56 17.34 14.66 9.77
CA PRO A 56 17.48 13.42 10.53
C PRO A 56 16.74 13.54 11.86
N TYR A 57 15.95 12.52 12.21
CA TYR A 57 15.21 12.54 13.47
C TYR A 57 16.16 12.25 14.63
N ASP A 58 16.40 13.25 15.49
CA ASP A 58 17.25 13.09 16.67
C ASP A 58 16.45 12.39 17.78
N ASN A 59 16.81 11.14 18.09
CA ASN A 59 16.04 10.27 18.98
C ASN A 59 16.40 10.44 20.47
N SER A 60 16.95 11.60 20.86
CA SER A 60 17.55 11.83 22.17
C SER A 60 16.56 12.07 23.33
N GLY A 61 15.26 11.81 23.13
CA GLY A 61 14.23 12.12 24.14
C GLY A 61 12.96 11.28 24.08
N SER A 62 13.05 9.96 23.86
CA SER A 62 11.90 9.07 24.05
C SER A 62 11.73 8.76 25.54
N GLU A 63 10.99 9.58 26.27
CA GLU A 63 10.45 9.16 27.56
C GLU A 63 9.30 8.17 27.31
N ASP A 64 9.50 6.91 27.71
CA ASP A 64 8.44 5.91 27.84
C ASP A 64 7.55 6.35 29.01
N PHE A 65 6.43 7.00 28.69
CA PHE A 65 5.46 7.45 29.68
C PHE A 65 4.25 6.50 29.70
N ASP A 66 4.51 5.24 30.04
CA ASP A 66 3.48 4.23 30.32
C ASP A 66 2.95 4.44 31.76
N THR A 67 2.16 5.50 31.99
CA THR A 67 1.21 5.57 33.13
C THR A 67 0.47 6.91 33.12
N LEU A 68 -0.76 6.96 32.59
CA LEU A 68 -1.73 7.99 32.95
C LEU A 68 -3.11 7.33 33.12
N GLU A 69 -3.66 7.47 34.33
CA GLU A 69 -4.97 6.95 34.76
C GLU A 69 -6.15 7.68 34.08
N ASP A 70 -7.25 6.93 33.92
CA ASP A 70 -8.42 7.20 33.09
C ASP A 70 -9.48 8.15 33.73
N ASP A 71 -9.48 9.43 33.35
CA ASP A 71 -10.66 10.31 33.32
C ASP A 71 -11.37 10.32 31.94
N ALA A 72 -12.48 9.57 31.87
CA ALA A 72 -13.13 9.04 30.65
C ALA A 72 -13.67 10.03 29.58
N ASN A 73 -13.57 11.35 29.71
CA ASN A 73 -14.17 12.29 28.74
C ASN A 73 -13.20 13.33 28.15
N THR A 74 -12.18 13.76 28.89
CA THR A 74 -11.12 14.67 28.43
C THR A 74 -9.91 13.91 27.88
N LEU A 75 -9.67 12.68 28.36
CA LEU A 75 -8.59 11.82 27.86
C LEU A 75 -8.80 11.31 26.42
N SER A 76 -10.03 11.24 25.92
CA SER A 76 -10.31 10.69 24.57
C SER A 76 -9.52 11.40 23.46
N CYS A 77 -9.39 12.72 23.53
CA CYS A 77 -8.72 13.49 22.46
C CYS A 77 -7.25 13.71 22.72
N SER A 78 -6.84 13.87 23.99
CA SER A 78 -5.43 13.86 24.37
C SER A 78 -4.77 12.53 23.98
N ASN A 79 -5.43 11.39 24.27
CA ASN A 79 -4.96 10.06 23.86
C ASN A 79 -4.91 9.91 22.33
N LYS A 80 -5.87 10.48 21.60
CA LYS A 80 -5.84 10.48 20.13
C LYS A 80 -4.75 11.37 19.56
N LEU A 81 -4.50 12.53 20.15
CA LEU A 81 -3.38 13.41 19.80
C LEU A 81 -2.04 12.76 20.06
N GLU A 82 -1.90 12.05 21.17
CA GLU A 82 -0.66 11.35 21.49
C GLU A 82 -0.44 10.17 20.53
N LYS A 83 -1.51 9.45 20.16
CA LYS A 83 -1.46 8.47 19.06
C LYS A 83 -1.04 9.10 17.73
N ILE A 84 -1.51 10.32 17.43
CA ILE A 84 -1.10 11.07 16.23
C ILE A 84 0.38 11.44 16.34
N ARG A 85 0.86 11.96 17.49
CA ARG A 85 2.27 12.32 17.72
C ARG A 85 3.20 11.12 17.54
N LYS A 86 2.91 10.00 18.20
CA LYS A 86 3.65 8.74 18.01
C LYS A 86 3.63 8.31 16.54
N SER A 87 2.49 8.49 15.87
CA SER A 87 2.35 8.12 14.47
C SER A 87 3.16 8.99 13.52
N VAL A 88 3.24 10.31 13.77
CA VAL A 88 4.07 11.23 13.01
C VAL A 88 5.57 10.92 13.22
N LYS A 89 6.01 10.67 14.46
CA LYS A 89 7.41 10.28 14.74
C LYS A 89 7.80 9.00 13.99
N GLN A 90 6.95 7.97 14.05
CA GLN A 90 7.17 6.72 13.30
C GLN A 90 7.15 6.94 11.78
N LEU A 91 6.29 7.83 11.28
CA LEU A 91 6.24 8.19 9.86
C LEU A 91 7.54 8.86 9.40
N HIS A 92 8.07 9.79 10.21
CA HIS A 92 9.36 10.46 9.98
C HIS A 92 10.49 9.44 9.94
N GLN A 93 10.57 8.54 10.91
CA GLN A 93 11.61 7.52 10.95
C GLN A 93 11.53 6.57 9.75
N ASN A 94 10.33 6.09 9.41
CA ASN A 94 10.14 5.24 8.23
C ASN A 94 10.50 5.97 6.92
N TYR A 95 10.25 7.29 6.85
CA TYR A 95 10.63 8.11 5.71
C TYR A 95 12.15 8.21 5.55
N GLN A 96 12.87 8.48 6.64
CA GLN A 96 14.34 8.56 6.60
C GLN A 96 14.95 7.21 6.24
N ASN A 97 14.47 6.12 6.84
CA ASN A 97 14.88 4.76 6.47
C ASN A 97 14.68 4.49 4.97
N LEU A 98 13.57 4.95 4.39
CA LEU A 98 13.31 4.76 2.96
C LEU A 98 14.30 5.52 2.07
N LYS A 99 14.76 6.70 2.50
CA LYS A 99 15.78 7.50 1.77
C LYS A 99 17.17 6.89 1.86
N GLU A 100 17.47 6.18 2.94
CA GLU A 100 18.76 5.53 3.15
C GLU A 100 18.93 4.28 2.27
N ILE A 101 17.83 3.64 1.89
CA ILE A 101 17.83 2.49 0.98
C ILE A 101 18.35 2.91 -0.40
N ARG A 102 19.50 2.37 -0.78
CA ARG A 102 20.18 2.62 -2.04
C ARG A 102 19.56 1.79 -3.16
N GLU A 103 19.80 2.19 -4.40
CA GLU A 103 19.33 1.48 -5.59
C GLU A 103 19.86 0.02 -5.68
N ASN A 104 21.02 -0.24 -5.09
CA ASN A 104 21.69 -1.54 -5.11
C ASN A 104 21.22 -2.50 -4.02
N ASP A 105 20.44 -2.02 -3.05
CA ASP A 105 19.95 -2.85 -1.95
C ASP A 105 18.81 -3.76 -2.41
N PRO A 106 18.60 -4.91 -1.77
CA PRO A 106 17.57 -5.87 -2.15
C PRO A 106 16.17 -5.24 -2.27
N ILE A 107 15.43 -5.60 -3.32
CA ILE A 107 14.08 -5.09 -3.58
C ILE A 107 13.10 -5.42 -2.43
N SER A 108 13.34 -6.52 -1.72
CA SER A 108 12.56 -6.92 -0.55
C SER A 108 12.64 -5.91 0.59
N GLU A 109 13.81 -5.31 0.82
CA GLU A 109 14.03 -4.33 1.87
C GLU A 109 13.26 -3.04 1.58
N TYR A 110 13.41 -2.53 0.35
CA TYR A 110 12.62 -1.42 -0.17
C TYR A 110 11.12 -1.65 0.01
N ARG A 111 10.62 -2.84 -0.36
CA ARG A 111 9.18 -3.18 -0.25
C ARG A 111 8.69 -3.15 1.19
N ILE A 112 9.46 -3.74 2.13
CA ILE A 112 9.07 -3.79 3.54
C ILE A 112 9.00 -2.37 4.12
N VAL A 113 10.01 -1.54 3.87
CA VAL A 113 10.06 -0.17 4.41
C VAL A 113 8.99 0.71 3.77
N LYS A 114 8.79 0.61 2.45
CA LYS A 114 7.69 1.27 1.74
C LYS A 114 6.33 0.89 2.32
N TYR A 115 6.07 -0.40 2.53
CA TYR A 115 4.82 -0.88 3.12
C TYR A 115 4.60 -0.34 4.54
N ARG A 116 5.63 -0.38 5.40
CA ARG A 116 5.55 0.16 6.78
C ARG A 116 5.21 1.63 6.77
N TYR A 117 5.84 2.40 5.89
CA TYR A 117 5.55 3.81 5.71
C TYR A 117 4.09 4.03 5.23
N GLU A 118 3.67 3.36 4.15
CA GLU A 118 2.34 3.53 3.54
C GLU A 118 1.21 3.14 4.48
N SER A 119 1.40 2.04 5.24
CA SER A 119 0.48 1.63 6.31
C SER A 119 0.36 2.73 7.36
N LYS A 120 1.50 3.26 7.82
CA LYS A 120 1.49 4.28 8.87
C LYS A 120 0.86 5.59 8.43
N LEU A 121 1.07 5.98 7.16
CA LEU A 121 0.41 7.15 6.57
C LEU A 121 -1.11 6.96 6.51
N ARG A 122 -1.58 5.75 6.16
CA ARG A 122 -3.00 5.41 6.13
C ARG A 122 -3.61 5.52 7.53
N ASP A 123 -2.95 4.93 8.53
CA ASP A 123 -3.40 4.99 9.93
C ASP A 123 -3.47 6.43 10.46
N LEU A 124 -2.47 7.25 10.12
CA LEU A 124 -2.44 8.67 10.49
C LEU A 124 -3.61 9.43 9.86
N ASN A 125 -3.86 9.24 8.56
CA ASN A 125 -4.97 9.87 7.85
C ASN A 125 -6.34 9.44 8.42
N GLN A 126 -6.49 8.17 8.79
CA GLN A 126 -7.70 7.67 9.43
C GLN A 126 -7.89 8.31 10.81
N THR A 127 -6.86 8.28 11.66
CA THR A 127 -6.90 8.85 13.00
C THR A 127 -7.22 10.35 12.98
N LEU A 128 -6.64 11.09 12.03
CA LEU A 128 -6.96 12.50 11.82
C LEU A 128 -8.41 12.70 11.39
N SER A 129 -8.93 11.87 10.49
CA SER A 129 -10.32 11.95 10.03
C SER A 129 -11.32 11.65 11.14
N GLU A 130 -11.00 10.75 12.05
CA GLU A 130 -11.80 10.42 13.24
C GLU A 130 -11.77 11.52 14.32
N LEU A 131 -10.68 12.31 14.36
CA LEU A 131 -10.53 13.43 15.30
C LEU A 131 -11.33 14.67 14.86
N VAL A 132 -11.44 14.93 13.55
CA VAL A 132 -12.19 16.09 12.97
C VAL A 132 -13.59 16.29 13.59
N PRO A 133 -14.50 15.30 13.65
CA PRO A 133 -15.86 15.51 14.14
C PRO A 133 -15.96 15.72 15.66
N GLN A 134 -14.86 15.53 16.39
CA GLN A 134 -14.82 15.54 17.86
C GLN A 134 -14.23 16.84 18.43
N VAL A 135 -13.69 17.72 17.58
CA VAL A 135 -12.92 18.91 18.00
C VAL A 135 -13.75 20.18 17.85
N SER A 136 -13.60 21.12 18.80
CA SER A 136 -14.31 22.40 18.78
C SER A 136 -13.93 23.27 17.58
N ASN A 137 -14.82 24.18 17.18
CA ASN A 137 -14.61 25.08 16.02
C ASN A 137 -13.33 25.95 16.15
N GLN A 138 -12.88 26.25 17.37
CA GLN A 138 -11.65 27.01 17.61
C GLN A 138 -10.37 26.23 17.23
N ASN A 139 -10.40 24.89 17.32
CA ASN A 139 -9.26 24.01 17.03
C ASN A 139 -9.30 23.41 15.62
N LEU A 140 -10.41 23.58 14.89
CA LEU A 140 -10.56 23.13 13.50
C LEU A 140 -9.53 23.74 12.54
N THR A 141 -9.18 25.01 12.72
CA THR A 141 -8.19 25.68 11.86
C THR A 141 -6.82 25.00 11.97
N ALA A 142 -6.38 24.71 13.19
CA ALA A 142 -5.09 24.10 13.46
C ALA A 142 -5.07 22.63 13.00
N LEU A 143 -6.16 21.89 13.23
CA LEU A 143 -6.32 20.52 12.74
C LEU A 143 -6.37 20.44 11.20
N ASN A 144 -6.97 21.43 10.54
CA ASN A 144 -6.92 21.56 9.08
C ASN A 144 -5.52 21.90 8.56
N GLN A 145 -4.73 22.69 9.29
CA GLN A 145 -3.31 22.91 8.97
C GLN A 145 -2.51 21.60 9.09
N LEU A 146 -2.73 20.83 10.15
CA LEU A 146 -2.12 19.51 10.34
C LEU A 146 -2.45 18.56 9.18
N ARG A 147 -3.72 18.49 8.77
CA ARG A 147 -4.17 17.70 7.61
C ARG A 147 -3.52 18.14 6.30
N ARG A 148 -3.43 19.46 6.05
CA ARG A 148 -2.73 20.00 4.88
C ARG A 148 -1.25 19.62 4.87
N LYS A 149 -0.60 19.62 6.03
CA LYS A 149 0.81 19.25 6.15
C LYS A 149 1.04 17.76 5.94
N VAL A 150 0.18 16.90 6.49
CA VAL A 150 0.20 15.45 6.19
C VAL A 150 0.01 15.20 4.70
N LYS A 151 -0.86 15.97 4.03
CA LYS A 151 -1.03 15.91 2.57
C LYS A 151 0.22 16.37 1.80
N GLU A 152 0.89 17.42 2.26
CA GLU A 152 2.14 17.90 1.66
C GLU A 152 3.26 16.85 1.78
N VAL A 153 3.36 16.21 2.95
CA VAL A 153 4.27 15.10 3.22
C VAL A 153 3.99 13.91 2.30
N GLU A 154 2.71 13.52 2.16
CA GLU A 154 2.28 12.47 1.24
C GLU A 154 2.73 12.78 -0.20
N LEU A 155 2.59 14.04 -0.65
CA LEU A 155 3.00 14.47 -1.98
C LEU A 155 4.53 14.46 -2.17
N LYS A 156 5.29 14.98 -1.19
CA LYS A 156 6.75 14.96 -1.22
C LYS A 156 7.29 13.52 -1.24
N LEU A 157 6.69 12.64 -0.44
CA LEU A 157 7.02 11.23 -0.45
C LEU A 157 6.66 10.59 -1.79
N ALA A 158 5.47 10.81 -2.33
CA ALA A 158 5.09 10.23 -3.62
C ALA A 158 6.13 10.58 -4.69
N LYS A 159 6.71 11.79 -4.63
CA LYS A 159 7.83 12.18 -5.49
C LYS A 159 9.12 11.42 -5.18
N SER A 160 9.53 11.32 -3.91
CA SER A 160 10.74 10.61 -3.48
C SER A 160 10.68 9.11 -3.79
N VAL A 161 9.57 8.44 -3.44
CA VAL A 161 9.27 7.04 -3.75
C VAL A 161 9.33 6.80 -5.26
N ARG A 162 8.71 7.66 -6.07
CA ARG A 162 8.77 7.56 -7.53
C ARG A 162 10.19 7.72 -8.07
N SER A 163 10.97 8.64 -7.51
CA SER A 163 12.36 8.84 -7.90
C SER A 163 13.21 7.59 -7.60
N LEU A 164 13.11 7.06 -6.39
CA LEU A 164 13.82 5.84 -5.97
C LEU A 164 13.38 4.62 -6.79
N GLN A 165 12.08 4.48 -7.03
CA GLN A 165 11.53 3.42 -7.87
C GLN A 165 12.06 3.54 -9.31
N SER A 166 12.06 4.75 -9.89
CA SER A 166 12.58 4.98 -11.23
C SER A 166 14.08 4.66 -11.35
N GLN A 167 14.89 5.01 -10.35
CA GLN A 167 16.32 4.68 -10.33
C GLN A 167 16.52 3.16 -10.29
N ARG A 168 15.80 2.47 -9.40
CA ARG A 168 15.84 1.00 -9.30
C ARG A 168 15.40 0.31 -10.58
N GLU A 169 14.34 0.80 -11.23
CA GLU A 169 13.89 0.28 -12.53
C GLU A 169 14.96 0.46 -13.61
N GLN A 170 15.64 1.62 -13.64
CA GLN A 170 16.77 1.85 -14.57
C GLN A 170 17.94 0.90 -14.31
N THR A 171 18.32 0.69 -13.04
CA THR A 171 19.37 -0.27 -12.66
C THR A 171 18.99 -1.70 -13.03
N ALA A 172 17.75 -2.12 -12.75
CA ALA A 172 17.25 -3.44 -13.14
C ALA A 172 17.25 -3.62 -14.66
N LEU A 173 16.87 -2.58 -15.42
CA LEU A 173 16.95 -2.60 -16.89
C LEU A 173 18.38 -2.76 -17.38
N ALA A 174 19.33 -2.01 -16.81
CA ALA A 174 20.75 -2.12 -17.18
C ALA A 174 21.30 -3.54 -16.92
N LEU A 175 21.05 -4.09 -15.73
CA LEU A 175 21.45 -5.46 -15.38
C LEU A 175 20.78 -6.50 -16.27
N SER A 176 19.50 -6.30 -16.61
CA SER A 176 18.78 -7.20 -17.51
C SER A 176 19.43 -7.30 -18.88
N GLU A 177 19.95 -6.19 -19.41
CA GLU A 177 20.59 -6.18 -20.73
C GLU A 177 21.84 -7.06 -20.72
N THR A 178 22.64 -7.02 -19.66
CA THR A 178 23.80 -7.92 -19.48
C THR A 178 23.38 -9.40 -19.49
N VAL A 179 22.33 -9.75 -18.74
CA VAL A 179 21.79 -11.13 -18.70
C VAL A 179 21.35 -11.56 -20.10
N ILE A 180 20.58 -10.71 -20.79
CA ILE A 180 20.04 -10.97 -22.13
C ILE A 180 21.16 -11.23 -23.14
N GLN A 181 22.21 -10.40 -23.15
CA GLN A 181 23.32 -10.57 -24.08
C GLN A 181 24.06 -11.89 -23.82
N LYS A 182 24.29 -12.24 -22.55
CA LYS A 182 24.93 -13.51 -22.17
C LYS A 182 24.10 -14.73 -22.59
N ILE A 183 22.77 -14.69 -22.43
CA ILE A 183 21.86 -15.74 -22.93
C ILE A 183 21.95 -15.84 -24.46
N ARG A 184 21.93 -14.71 -25.18
CA ARG A 184 21.99 -14.70 -26.65
C ARG A 184 23.26 -15.31 -27.21
N ILE A 185 24.41 -15.10 -26.57
CA ILE A 185 25.68 -15.70 -27.02
C ILE A 185 25.88 -17.13 -26.49
N GLY A 186 24.92 -17.70 -25.76
CA GLY A 186 25.00 -19.06 -25.21
C GLY A 186 25.89 -19.19 -23.97
N SER A 187 26.30 -18.07 -23.36
CA SER A 187 27.12 -18.03 -22.16
C SER A 187 26.26 -18.22 -20.90
N LEU A 188 25.80 -19.45 -20.67
CA LEU A 188 24.77 -19.74 -19.67
C LEU A 188 25.24 -19.53 -18.23
N ASP A 189 26.40 -20.05 -17.81
CA ASP A 189 26.82 -19.92 -16.40
C ASP A 189 27.07 -18.46 -16.01
N PRO A 190 27.72 -17.62 -16.86
CA PRO A 190 27.77 -16.19 -16.64
C PRO A 190 26.39 -15.51 -16.65
N ALA A 191 25.45 -15.95 -17.50
CA ALA A 191 24.10 -15.41 -17.49
C ALA A 191 23.38 -15.69 -16.16
N ILE A 192 23.55 -16.89 -15.59
CA ILE A 192 22.97 -17.26 -14.30
C ILE A 192 23.57 -16.42 -13.15
N ALA A 193 24.87 -16.19 -13.17
CA ALA A 193 25.53 -15.33 -12.16
C ALA A 193 24.96 -13.90 -12.17
N GLU A 194 24.83 -13.29 -13.36
CA GLU A 194 24.23 -11.96 -13.49
C GLU A 194 22.73 -11.97 -13.16
N PHE A 195 22.03 -13.05 -13.50
CA PHE A 195 20.61 -13.18 -13.21
C PHE A 195 20.35 -13.18 -11.70
N LYS A 196 21.18 -13.85 -10.90
CA LYS A 196 21.06 -13.81 -9.43
C LYS A 196 21.22 -12.38 -8.89
N ASN A 197 22.13 -11.60 -9.48
CA ASN A 197 22.31 -10.21 -9.12
C ASN A 197 21.09 -9.34 -9.47
N LEU A 198 20.49 -9.57 -10.64
CA LEU A 198 19.26 -8.93 -11.07
C LEU A 198 18.04 -9.34 -10.22
N ALA A 199 17.92 -10.61 -9.85
CA ALA A 199 16.81 -11.14 -9.07
C ALA A 199 16.73 -10.51 -7.67
N LEU A 200 17.85 -10.03 -7.13
CA LEU A 200 17.86 -9.24 -5.89
C LEU A 200 17.26 -7.84 -6.07
N ARG A 201 17.22 -7.30 -7.29
CA ARG A 201 16.89 -5.89 -7.58
C ARG A 201 15.60 -5.71 -8.38
N SER A 202 15.04 -6.78 -8.93
CA SER A 202 13.82 -6.76 -9.73
C SER A 202 12.77 -7.70 -9.16
N GLU A 203 11.50 -7.26 -9.11
CA GLU A 203 10.39 -8.09 -8.66
C GLU A 203 10.06 -9.21 -9.65
N ASP A 204 10.22 -8.94 -10.94
CA ASP A 204 9.95 -9.89 -12.02
C ASP A 204 11.00 -9.75 -13.13
N PRO A 205 12.20 -10.30 -12.91
CA PRO A 205 13.29 -10.20 -13.89
C PRO A 205 12.95 -10.91 -15.21
N PHE A 206 12.13 -11.95 -15.17
CA PHE A 206 11.76 -12.74 -16.35
C PHE A 206 10.89 -11.97 -17.32
N ARG A 207 9.98 -11.13 -16.82
CA ARG A 207 9.14 -10.26 -17.66
C ARG A 207 9.95 -9.26 -18.48
N ILE A 208 11.16 -8.92 -18.05
CA ILE A 208 12.09 -8.08 -18.82
C ILE A 208 12.94 -8.93 -19.78
N ILE A 209 13.48 -10.06 -19.30
CA ILE A 209 14.45 -10.87 -20.05
C ILE A 209 13.80 -11.65 -21.18
N VAL A 210 12.75 -12.42 -20.90
CA VAL A 210 12.17 -13.39 -21.85
C VAL A 210 11.72 -12.71 -23.15
N PRO A 211 10.96 -11.59 -23.11
CA PRO A 211 10.52 -10.89 -24.33
C PRO A 211 11.64 -10.35 -25.21
N LYS A 212 12.82 -10.11 -24.62
CA LYS A 212 13.99 -9.59 -25.34
C LYS A 212 14.87 -10.72 -25.88
N VAL A 213 14.91 -11.87 -25.21
CA VAL A 213 15.66 -13.05 -25.69
C VAL A 213 14.86 -13.78 -26.78
N TYR A 214 13.59 -14.10 -26.53
CA TYR A 214 12.71 -14.80 -27.47
C TYR A 214 11.88 -13.80 -28.28
N ARG A 215 12.18 -13.72 -29.58
CA ARG A 215 11.52 -12.85 -30.56
C ARG A 215 10.76 -13.65 -31.62
N GLY A 216 10.53 -14.93 -31.36
CA GLY A 216 9.77 -15.83 -32.24
C GLY A 216 10.61 -16.89 -32.94
N ALA A 217 11.94 -16.94 -32.83
CA ALA A 217 12.74 -17.96 -33.50
C ALA A 217 13.01 -19.20 -32.61
N ASP A 218 13.09 -20.40 -33.22
CA ASP A 218 13.26 -21.65 -32.47
C ASP A 218 14.61 -21.75 -31.75
N ASN A 219 15.66 -21.18 -32.34
CA ASN A 219 16.97 -21.09 -31.71
C ASN A 219 16.98 -20.12 -30.50
N GLU A 220 16.15 -19.09 -30.52
CA GLU A 220 15.97 -18.17 -29.40
C GLU A 220 15.17 -18.83 -28.27
N ALA A 221 14.13 -19.60 -28.61
CA ALA A 221 13.40 -20.43 -27.67
C ALA A 221 14.34 -21.45 -27.01
N ASP A 222 15.17 -22.15 -27.79
CA ASP A 222 16.17 -23.10 -27.27
C ASP A 222 17.11 -22.43 -26.25
N ARG A 223 17.66 -21.25 -26.57
CA ARG A 223 18.53 -20.51 -25.65
C ARG A 223 17.82 -20.11 -24.36
N MET A 224 16.58 -19.65 -24.48
CA MET A 224 15.77 -19.26 -23.33
C MET A 224 15.44 -20.47 -22.44
N ILE A 225 15.06 -21.60 -23.03
CA ILE A 225 14.77 -22.84 -22.32
C ILE A 225 16.03 -23.35 -21.61
N LYS A 226 17.18 -23.39 -22.30
CA LYS A 226 18.47 -23.79 -21.69
C LYS A 226 18.85 -22.91 -20.48
N PHE A 227 18.56 -21.62 -20.55
CA PHE A 227 18.75 -20.73 -19.42
C PHE A 227 17.80 -21.07 -18.27
N LEU A 228 16.49 -21.20 -18.54
CA LEU A 228 15.49 -21.51 -17.51
C LEU A 228 15.72 -22.86 -16.84
N GLU A 229 16.21 -23.85 -17.57
CA GLU A 229 16.59 -25.17 -17.05
C GLU A 229 17.77 -25.09 -16.06
N LYS A 230 18.63 -24.07 -16.16
CA LYS A 230 19.78 -23.85 -15.28
C LYS A 230 19.51 -22.92 -14.09
N VAL A 231 18.39 -22.21 -14.10
CA VAL A 231 18.02 -21.33 -12.98
C VAL A 231 17.62 -22.17 -11.77
N ASP A 232 18.16 -21.83 -10.60
CA ASP A 232 17.83 -22.50 -9.34
C ASP A 232 16.33 -22.36 -9.04
N PHE A 233 15.70 -23.43 -8.55
CA PHE A 233 14.27 -23.36 -8.23
C PHE A 233 13.97 -22.27 -7.19
N ASN A 234 14.87 -21.92 -6.28
CA ASN A 234 14.67 -20.83 -5.33
C ASN A 234 14.55 -19.46 -6.02
N ASP A 235 15.15 -19.29 -7.21
CA ASP A 235 15.08 -18.07 -8.03
C ASP A 235 13.84 -18.02 -8.93
N ARG A 236 12.90 -18.95 -8.72
CA ARG A 236 11.55 -18.98 -9.28
C ARG A 236 11.46 -19.03 -10.83
N PRO A 237 12.11 -20.00 -11.49
CA PRO A 237 12.12 -20.11 -12.95
C PRO A 237 10.73 -20.27 -13.59
N ILE A 238 9.70 -20.64 -12.81
CA ILE A 238 8.33 -20.72 -13.33
C ILE A 238 7.86 -19.39 -13.96
N GLY A 239 8.29 -18.24 -13.43
CA GLY A 239 7.95 -16.94 -14.02
C GLY A 239 8.49 -16.79 -15.44
N GLY A 240 9.68 -17.33 -15.72
CA GLY A 240 10.23 -17.36 -17.06
C GLY A 240 9.46 -18.26 -18.02
N TYR A 241 9.07 -19.45 -17.56
CA TYR A 241 8.25 -20.35 -18.35
C TYR A 241 6.86 -19.78 -18.66
N GLU A 242 6.22 -19.09 -17.71
CA GLU A 242 4.93 -18.44 -17.94
C GLU A 242 5.01 -17.41 -19.08
N VAL A 243 6.00 -16.50 -19.02
CA VAL A 243 6.18 -15.47 -20.04
C VAL A 243 6.55 -16.08 -21.40
N LEU A 244 7.37 -17.13 -21.40
CA LEU A 244 7.78 -17.80 -22.64
C LEU A 244 6.60 -18.52 -23.30
N VAL A 245 5.81 -19.28 -22.51
CA VAL A 245 4.62 -19.99 -23.02
C VAL A 245 3.60 -19.02 -23.56
N ASP A 246 3.29 -17.93 -22.84
CA ASP A 246 2.31 -16.94 -23.30
C ASP A 246 2.73 -16.33 -24.65
N ARG A 247 4.03 -16.11 -24.85
CA ARG A 247 4.54 -15.60 -26.11
C ARG A 247 4.52 -16.66 -27.22
N MET A 248 4.90 -17.90 -26.93
CA MET A 248 4.84 -19.00 -27.90
C MET A 248 3.40 -19.36 -28.31
N ILE A 249 2.42 -19.19 -27.43
CA ILE A 249 0.99 -19.29 -27.78
C ILE A 249 0.62 -18.17 -28.75
N THR A 250 1.01 -16.93 -28.44
CA THR A 250 0.74 -15.76 -29.30
C THR A 250 1.34 -15.92 -30.69
N ASP A 251 2.53 -16.53 -30.78
CA ASP A 251 3.25 -16.74 -32.03
C ASP A 251 2.85 -18.02 -32.79
N ASP A 252 1.93 -18.84 -32.27
CA ASP A 252 1.59 -20.19 -32.79
C ASP A 252 2.82 -21.12 -32.94
N LYS A 253 3.66 -21.14 -31.91
CA LYS A 253 4.93 -21.90 -31.86
C LYS A 253 5.04 -22.90 -30.72
N LEU A 254 3.96 -23.13 -29.97
CA LEU A 254 3.95 -24.09 -28.86
C LEU A 254 3.86 -25.54 -29.34
N ARG A 255 4.85 -26.00 -30.12
CA ARG A 255 4.93 -27.34 -30.72
C ARG A 255 6.38 -27.84 -30.82
N GLY A 256 6.54 -29.12 -31.14
CA GLY A 256 7.85 -29.75 -31.37
C GLY A 256 8.74 -29.86 -30.11
N ASP A 257 10.05 -29.98 -30.32
CA ASP A 257 11.02 -30.31 -29.25
C ASP A 257 11.07 -29.26 -28.14
N ASN A 258 10.97 -27.97 -28.50
CA ASN A 258 10.95 -26.88 -27.53
C ASN A 258 9.74 -26.97 -26.59
N ALA A 259 8.56 -27.31 -27.13
CA ALA A 259 7.35 -27.51 -26.33
C ALA A 259 7.51 -28.70 -25.37
N VAL A 260 8.09 -29.82 -25.83
CA VAL A 260 8.37 -30.99 -24.98
C VAL A 260 9.32 -30.63 -23.83
N ARG A 261 10.36 -29.83 -24.10
CA ARG A 261 11.30 -29.38 -23.06
C ARG A 261 10.65 -28.45 -22.04
N ILE A 262 9.83 -27.50 -22.51
CA ILE A 262 9.05 -26.63 -21.62
C ILE A 262 8.14 -27.47 -20.72
N LEU A 263 7.43 -28.46 -21.28
CA LEU A 263 6.58 -29.36 -20.51
C LEU A 263 7.36 -30.10 -19.41
N LYS A 264 8.55 -30.63 -19.74
CA LYS A 264 9.44 -31.27 -18.75
C LYS A 264 9.89 -30.30 -17.67
N GLY A 265 10.25 -29.07 -18.04
CA GLY A 265 10.63 -28.02 -17.09
C GLY A 265 9.50 -27.68 -16.11
N ILE A 266 8.27 -27.53 -16.61
CA ILE A 266 7.07 -27.29 -15.78
C ILE A 266 6.84 -28.46 -14.83
N GLN A 267 6.90 -29.70 -15.33
CA GLN A 267 6.73 -30.90 -14.51
C GLN A 267 7.81 -31.02 -13.43
N ALA A 268 9.06 -30.72 -13.74
CA ALA A 268 10.15 -30.73 -12.78
C ALA A 268 9.89 -29.74 -11.63
N ILE A 269 9.40 -28.53 -11.92
CA ILE A 269 9.03 -27.54 -10.91
C ILE A 269 7.85 -28.03 -10.03
N ILE A 270 6.84 -28.66 -10.64
CA ILE A 270 5.72 -29.27 -9.91
C ILE A 270 6.24 -30.32 -8.92
N MET A 271 7.16 -31.19 -9.36
CA MET A 271 7.74 -32.26 -8.56
C MET A 271 8.65 -31.74 -7.45
N ALA A 272 9.38 -30.66 -7.70
CA ALA A 272 10.26 -30.04 -6.71
C ALA A 272 9.51 -29.41 -5.53
N ARG A 273 8.22 -29.07 -5.70
CA ARG A 273 7.32 -28.54 -4.64
C ARG A 273 7.91 -27.33 -3.88
N VAL A 274 8.66 -26.48 -4.58
CA VAL A 274 9.33 -25.31 -3.98
C VAL A 274 8.38 -24.12 -3.86
N GLY A 275 7.85 -23.90 -2.65
CA GLY A 275 7.03 -22.73 -2.29
C GLY A 275 5.83 -22.51 -3.22
N GLY A 276 5.47 -21.23 -3.45
CA GLY A 276 4.34 -20.84 -4.31
C GLY A 276 4.51 -21.10 -5.81
N GLN A 277 5.57 -21.79 -6.24
CA GLN A 277 5.73 -22.15 -7.65
C GLN A 277 4.93 -23.38 -8.05
N HIS A 278 4.62 -24.26 -7.10
CA HIS A 278 3.87 -25.48 -7.41
C HIS A 278 2.51 -25.15 -8.03
N GLU A 279 1.73 -24.28 -7.37
CA GLU A 279 0.41 -23.87 -7.84
C GLU A 279 0.48 -23.16 -9.19
N ARG A 280 1.45 -22.26 -9.37
CA ARG A 280 1.72 -21.57 -10.63
C ARG A 280 2.08 -22.54 -11.76
N ALA A 281 2.92 -23.53 -11.47
CA ALA A 281 3.32 -24.54 -12.44
C ALA A 281 2.16 -25.46 -12.82
N VAL A 282 1.29 -25.83 -11.87
CA VAL A 282 0.06 -26.57 -12.16
C VAL A 282 -0.88 -25.74 -13.06
N ALA A 283 -1.06 -24.45 -12.77
CA ALA A 283 -1.87 -23.56 -13.59
C ALA A 283 -1.28 -23.41 -15.01
N LEU A 284 0.04 -23.22 -15.12
CA LEU A 284 0.74 -23.14 -16.39
C LEU A 284 0.62 -24.45 -17.18
N LEU A 285 0.72 -25.60 -16.53
CA LEU A 285 0.56 -26.91 -17.18
C LEU A 285 -0.84 -27.08 -17.80
N LYS A 286 -1.89 -26.63 -17.09
CA LYS A 286 -3.26 -26.66 -17.63
C LYS A 286 -3.37 -25.80 -18.89
N ARG A 287 -2.86 -24.57 -18.85
CA ARG A 287 -2.84 -23.66 -20.00
C ARG A 287 -2.02 -24.21 -21.16
N PHE A 288 -0.84 -24.75 -20.89
CA PHE A 288 0.03 -25.37 -21.88
C PHE A 288 -0.69 -26.49 -22.64
N ARG A 289 -1.38 -27.40 -21.94
CA ARG A 289 -2.12 -28.52 -22.55
C ARG A 289 -3.25 -28.12 -23.49
N VAL A 290 -3.88 -26.96 -23.24
CA VAL A 290 -4.98 -26.47 -24.08
C VAL A 290 -4.47 -25.88 -25.40
N ASN A 291 -3.22 -25.41 -25.44
CA ASN A 291 -2.68 -24.64 -26.57
C ASN A 291 -1.51 -25.33 -27.29
N ALA A 292 -1.01 -26.46 -26.77
CA ALA A 292 0.05 -27.22 -27.41
C ALA A 292 -0.53 -28.14 -28.49
N HIS A 293 0.12 -28.17 -29.66
CA HIS A 293 -0.28 -28.95 -30.83
C HIS A 293 0.83 -29.89 -31.29
#